data_AF-A0A534ZF06-F1
#
_entry.id   AF-A0A534ZF06-F1
#
_cell.length_a   1.000
_cell.length_b   1.000
_cell.length_c   1.000
_cell.angle_alpha   90.00
_cell.angle_beta   90.00
_cell.angle_gamma   90.00
#
_symmetry.space_group_name_H-M   'P 1'
#
loop_
_entity.id
_entity.type
_entity.pdbx_description
1 polymer ?
#
loop_
_entity_poly.entity_id
_entity_poly.type
_entity_poly.pdbx_seq_one_letter_code
_entity_poly.pdbx_strand_id
1 'polypeptide(L)'
;MNPEFADIPVVILCGGAGTRLHEETQFIPKPLVKVGEVPILVHIMEHYSHHGFRHFVLCLGYKGFMIKDYFLNWANHVSDFTLH
;
A
#
# COMPACT_ATOMS: atom_id res chain seq x y z
N MET A 1 -11.88 -20.43 -5.72
CA MET A 1 -10.60 -19.70 -5.63
C MET A 1 -9.50 -20.74 -5.58
N ASN A 2 -8.49 -20.69 -6.46
CA ASN A 2 -7.43 -21.70 -6.49
C ASN A 2 -6.53 -21.52 -5.25
N PRO A 3 -6.49 -22.47 -4.30
CA PRO A 3 -5.68 -22.35 -3.09
C PRO A 3 -4.18 -22.19 -3.38
N GLU A 4 -3.70 -22.65 -4.55
CA GLU A 4 -2.30 -22.51 -4.95
C GLU A 4 -1.85 -21.05 -5.08
N PHE A 5 -2.75 -20.11 -5.33
CA PHE A 5 -2.39 -18.70 -5.50
C PHE A 5 -2.09 -17.98 -4.19
N ALA A 6 -2.52 -18.54 -3.05
CA ALA A 6 -2.33 -17.91 -1.76
C ALA A 6 -0.83 -17.75 -1.41
N ASP A 7 -0.02 -18.76 -1.75
CA ASP A 7 1.40 -18.83 -1.43
C ASP A 7 2.30 -18.19 -2.49
N ILE A 8 1.76 -17.82 -3.67
CA ILE A 8 2.53 -17.18 -4.73
C ILE A 8 2.87 -15.74 -4.31
N PRO A 9 4.17 -15.37 -4.26
CA PRO A 9 4.55 -14.01 -3.91
C PRO A 9 4.15 -12.98 -4.96
N VAL A 10 3.42 -11.95 -4.52
CA VAL A 10 3.17 -10.73 -5.29
C VAL A 10 4.16 -9.66 -4.83
N VAL A 11 5.16 -9.38 -5.67
CA VAL A 11 6.20 -8.40 -5.38
C VAL A 11 5.82 -7.04 -5.94
N ILE A 12 5.62 -6.05 -5.06
CA ILE A 12 5.26 -4.68 -5.44
C ILE A 12 6.44 -3.74 -5.18
N LEU A 13 6.98 -3.16 -6.25
CA LEU A 13 8.12 -2.23 -6.19
C LEU A 13 7.65 -0.84 -5.74
N CYS A 14 7.88 -0.51 -4.47
CA CYS A 14 7.45 0.72 -3.83
C CYS A 14 8.60 1.74 -3.64
N GLY A 15 9.78 1.48 -4.19
CA GLY A 15 11.00 2.22 -3.88
C GLY A 15 11.33 3.44 -4.74
N GLY A 16 10.53 3.74 -5.76
CA GLY A 16 10.81 4.85 -6.68
C GLY A 16 10.67 6.23 -6.02
N ALA A 17 11.63 7.12 -6.24
CA ALA A 17 11.63 8.49 -5.72
C ALA A 17 10.54 9.40 -6.31
N GLY A 18 9.80 8.96 -7.34
CA GLY A 18 8.64 9.70 -7.86
C GLY A 18 8.94 11.02 -8.57
N THR A 19 10.16 11.20 -9.08
CA THR A 19 10.71 12.48 -9.60
C THR A 19 9.97 13.14 -10.79
N ARG A 20 8.94 12.49 -11.35
CA ARG A 20 8.15 12.99 -12.50
C ARG A 20 6.79 13.61 -12.14
N LEU A 21 6.34 13.54 -10.88
CA LEU A 21 5.10 14.16 -10.37
C LEU A 21 5.48 15.22 -9.33
N HIS A 22 5.78 16.43 -9.81
CA HIS A 22 6.58 17.43 -9.08
C HIS A 22 5.87 18.24 -7.99
N GLU A 23 4.61 17.96 -7.62
CA GLU A 23 3.89 18.80 -6.63
C GLU A 23 3.38 18.02 -5.41
N GLU A 24 2.86 16.79 -5.55
CA GLU A 24 2.34 16.02 -4.39
C GLU A 24 3.35 15.06 -3.73
N THR A 25 4.33 14.55 -4.49
CA THR A 25 5.30 13.56 -3.98
C THR A 25 6.44 14.14 -3.14
N GLN A 26 6.50 15.47 -2.99
CA GLN A 26 7.47 16.10 -2.09
C GLN A 26 7.22 15.71 -0.63
N PHE A 27 5.99 15.35 -0.26
CA PHE A 27 5.63 15.03 1.12
C PHE A 27 5.33 13.54 1.33
N ILE A 28 4.63 12.88 0.40
CA ILE A 28 4.24 11.47 0.51
C ILE A 28 4.80 10.61 -0.64
N PRO A 29 5.25 9.36 -0.38
CA PRO A 29 5.68 8.45 -1.44
C PRO A 29 4.50 8.05 -2.33
N LYS A 30 4.73 7.89 -3.64
CA LYS A 30 3.68 7.60 -4.64
C LYS A 30 2.74 6.43 -4.26
N PRO A 31 3.21 5.30 -3.68
CA PRO A 31 2.33 4.23 -3.22
C PRO A 31 1.27 4.66 -2.19
N LEU A 32 1.50 5.76 -1.46
CA LEU A 32 0.57 6.32 -0.48
C LEU A 32 -0.35 7.42 -1.03
N VAL A 33 -0.23 7.79 -2.31
CA VAL A 33 -1.16 8.75 -2.93
C VAL A 33 -2.56 8.14 -2.93
N LYS A 34 -3.53 8.90 -2.42
CA LYS A 34 -4.93 8.45 -2.29
C LYS A 34 -5.61 8.38 -3.66
N VAL A 35 -6.44 7.35 -3.82
CA VAL A 35 -7.42 7.22 -4.90
C VAL A 35 -8.75 6.91 -4.23
N GLY A 36 -9.64 7.90 -4.14
CA GLY A 36 -10.77 7.84 -3.20
C GLY A 36 -10.28 7.86 -1.75
N GLU A 37 -10.81 6.96 -0.92
CA GLU A 37 -10.54 6.95 0.53
C GLU A 37 -9.18 6.37 0.93
N VAL A 38 -8.67 5.42 0.13
CA VAL A 38 -7.44 4.65 0.44
C VAL A 38 -6.33 4.88 -0.58
N PRO A 39 -5.06 4.63 -0.22
CA PRO A 39 -3.93 4.72 -1.15
C PRO A 39 -4.02 3.80 -2.36
N ILE A 40 -3.41 4.21 -3.47
CA ILE A 40 -3.27 3.38 -4.68
C ILE A 40 -2.66 1.99 -4.40
N LEU A 41 -1.74 1.89 -3.45
CA LEU A 41 -1.14 0.61 -3.05
C LEU A 41 -2.19 -0.38 -2.52
N VAL A 42 -3.19 0.10 -1.77
CA VAL A 42 -4.28 -0.72 -1.25
C VAL A 42 -5.11 -1.26 -2.39
N HIS A 43 -5.51 -0.41 -3.34
CA HIS A 43 -6.26 -0.83 -4.53
C HIS A 43 -5.55 -1.93 -5.32
N ILE A 44 -4.22 -1.82 -5.47
CA ILE A 44 -3.42 -2.87 -6.14
C ILE A 44 -3.47 -4.17 -5.33
N MET A 45 -3.24 -4.11 -4.02
CA MET A 45 -3.28 -5.30 -3.16
C MET A 45 -4.67 -5.94 -3.13
N GLU A 46 -5.75 -5.15 -3.12
CA GLU A 46 -7.13 -5.63 -3.19
C GLU A 46 -7.43 -6.31 -4.54
N HIS A 47 -6.92 -5.76 -5.64
CA HIS A 47 -7.07 -6.35 -6.96
C HIS A 47 -6.44 -7.75 -7.04
N TYR A 48 -5.19 -7.91 -6.57
CA TYR A 48 -4.57 -9.23 -6.47
C TYR A 48 -5.29 -10.13 -5.46
N SER A 49 -5.76 -9.56 -4.34
CA SER A 49 -6.54 -10.31 -3.35
C SER A 49 -7.85 -10.85 -3.92
N HIS A 50 -8.52 -10.11 -4.79
CA HIS A 50 -9.71 -10.58 -5.50
C HIS A 50 -9.43 -11.85 -6.32
N HIS A 51 -8.23 -11.97 -6.89
CA HIS A 51 -7.79 -13.15 -7.65
C HIS A 51 -7.22 -14.30 -6.80
N GLY A 52 -7.17 -14.15 -5.47
CA GLY A 52 -6.74 -15.22 -4.55
C GLY A 52 -5.29 -15.13 -4.08
N PHE A 53 -4.54 -14.11 -4.47
CA PHE A 53 -3.19 -13.88 -3.97
C PHE A 53 -3.22 -13.35 -2.54
N ARG A 54 -2.35 -13.86 -1.66
CA ARG A 54 -2.32 -13.48 -0.23
C ARG A 54 -0.92 -13.13 0.27
N HIS A 55 0.13 -13.59 -0.40
CA HIS A 55 1.52 -13.32 -0.02
C HIS A 55 2.08 -12.07 -0.71
N PHE A 56 2.05 -10.92 -0.04
CA PHE A 56 2.57 -9.66 -0.58
C PHE A 56 3.96 -9.32 -0.06
N VAL A 57 4.86 -8.95 -0.97
CA VAL A 57 6.21 -8.45 -0.64
C VAL A 57 6.36 -7.03 -1.18
N LEU A 58 6.48 -6.06 -0.27
CA LEU A 58 6.67 -4.66 -0.64
C LEU A 58 8.16 -4.31 -0.64
N CYS A 59 8.72 -4.05 -1.82
CA CYS A 59 10.10 -3.60 -1.95
C CYS A 59 10.18 -2.09 -1.73
N LEU A 60 10.43 -1.69 -0.48
CA LEU A 60 10.46 -0.29 -0.07
C LEU A 60 11.77 0.39 -0.45
N GLY A 61 11.72 1.71 -0.64
CA GLY A 61 12.89 2.55 -0.95
C GLY A 61 12.75 3.93 -0.32
N TYR A 62 12.87 5.00 -1.11
CA TYR A 62 12.73 6.37 -0.61
C TYR A 62 11.42 6.56 0.19
N LYS A 63 11.53 7.11 1.41
CA LYS A 63 10.41 7.28 2.36
C LYS A 63 9.62 5.99 2.70
N GLY A 64 10.25 4.82 2.57
CA GLY A 64 9.62 3.53 2.88
C GLY A 64 9.08 3.41 4.31
N PHE A 65 9.61 4.18 5.27
CA PHE A 65 9.10 4.23 6.65
C PHE A 65 7.64 4.69 6.71
N MET A 66 7.20 5.60 5.84
CA MET A 66 5.81 6.07 5.80
C MET A 66 4.86 4.96 5.37
N ILE A 67 5.31 4.10 4.43
CA ILE A 67 4.53 2.94 3.98
C ILE A 67 4.41 1.92 5.12
N LYS A 68 5.49 1.68 5.86
CA LYS A 68 5.46 0.82 7.05
C LYS A 68 4.48 1.36 8.10
N ASP A 69 4.59 2.65 8.42
CA ASP A 69 3.76 3.31 9.43
C ASP A 69 2.27 3.24 9.07
N TYR A 70 1.93 3.50 7.80
CA TYR A 70 0.57 3.39 7.30
C TYR A 70 -0.05 2.00 7.55
N PHE A 71 0.69 0.92 7.29
CA PHE A 71 0.19 -0.44 7.52
C PHE A 71 0.23 -0.86 9.00
N LEU A 72 1.19 -0.36 9.80
CA LEU A 72 1.22 -0.60 11.24
C LEU A 72 0.04 0.06 11.95
N ASN A 73 -0.36 1.25 11.50
CA ASN A 73 -1.47 2.03 12.03
C ASN A 73 -2.76 1.86 11.21
N TRP A 74 -2.85 0.81 10.39
CA TRP A 74 -3.96 0.59 9.44
C TRP A 74 -5.33 0.72 10.11
N ALA A 75 -5.52 0.06 11.27
CA ALA A 75 -6.79 0.10 11.99
C ALA A 75 -7.24 1.53 12.32
N ASN A 76 -6.30 2.42 12.69
CA ASN A 76 -6.58 3.84 12.97
C ASN A 76 -6.86 4.64 11.70
N HIS A 77 -6.35 4.20 10.55
CA HIS A 77 -6.57 4.87 9.27
C HIS A 77 -7.90 4.50 8.61
N VAL A 78 -8.43 3.30 8.87
CA VAL A 78 -9.62 2.78 8.17
C VAL A 78 -10.84 2.57 9.07
N SER A 79 -10.71 2.75 10.38
CA SER A 79 -11.80 2.54 11.33
C SER A 79 -12.15 3.83 12.06
N ASP A 80 -13.43 4.01 12.34
CA ASP A 80 -13.89 5.06 13.25
C ASP A 80 -13.40 4.78 14.67
N PHE A 81 -13.02 5.82 15.41
CA PHE A 81 -12.66 5.72 16.82
C PHE A 81 -13.38 6.79 17.65
N THR A 82 -13.59 6.50 18.93
CA THR A 82 -14.13 7.46 19.91
C THR A 82 -13.11 7.64 21.03
N LEU A 83 -12.83 8.89 21.42
CA LEU A 83 -12.00 9.23 22.57
C LEU A 83 -12.90 9.62 23.75
N HIS A 84 -12.51 9.22 24.96
CA HIS A 84 -13.17 9.60 26.22
C HIS A 84 -12.30 10.55 27.03
#